data_AF-A0A534CD91-F1
#
_entry.id   AF-A0A534CD91-F1
#
_cell.length_a   1.000
_cell.length_b   1.000
_cell.length_c   1.000
_cell.angle_alpha   90.00
_cell.angle_beta   90.00
_cell.angle_gamma   90.00
#
_symmetry.space_group_name_H-M   'P 1'
#
loop_
_entity.id
_entity.type
_entity.pdbx_description
1 polymer ?
#
loop_
_entity_poly.entity_id
_entity_poly.type
_entity_poly.pdbx_seq_one_letter_code
_entity_poly.pdbx_strand_id
1 'polypeptide(L)'
;MRVCGSAASEQINLGMKRYIANPVVTWRARLTALFILLVLAGCGAGIGHGCILCGPFADNLRGSVSGLVGSRLTLQDNSTPLAPLNGPAANGSNVLFGIVNMNTSYNVTVKTQPTDPSQTCGVQNGMGTSGTSDVTNIVVTCTTNPPRFVYVTNGGSNNVSAYAVDAASGALAAIAGSPFAVGKLPVAVAVDPTGSNVYVINQTDANISAFTVNRTSGALTAVNGSPFPTGPAPTSVAIDPSGSFVYVTSGNAATVAAYSISASGALTAIPGSSQFTTGASPSSVTVAPLDNNVYVGNQADGTVSVFGIGGSGGLVVVSGSPFAAGTGPRAVTADPSGQYVYVANATSNTLSGYSTIPGPLTPLSGSPYTTGSSPNSVAVDPLAKFVYVANKGSNSISAYVLGVGGTLTGVAGSPFAAGSEPVAVAVDPTDRFVCVANASAGNVSVFAINTATGALSALSGSPYAAGSQPSAIAISD
;
A
#
# COMPACT_ATOMS: atom_id res chain seq x y z
N MET A 1 -37.57 2.45 46.28
CA MET A 1 -36.79 3.12 47.35
C MET A 1 -36.85 2.28 48.62
N ARG A 2 -35.88 2.45 49.54
CA ARG A 2 -35.49 1.49 50.61
C ARG A 2 -34.89 0.20 50.00
N VAL A 3 -33.57 -0.05 49.89
CA VAL A 3 -32.32 0.24 50.66
C VAL A 3 -31.88 -0.97 51.51
N CYS A 4 -30.56 -1.22 51.50
CA CYS A 4 -29.76 -2.24 52.18
C CYS A 4 -30.04 -2.39 53.70
N GLY A 5 -29.61 -3.41 54.44
CA GLY A 5 -28.67 -4.55 54.21
C GLY A 5 -27.92 -4.89 55.52
N SER A 6 -27.12 -5.97 55.56
CA SER A 6 -26.28 -6.46 56.71
C SER A 6 -27.03 -7.01 57.96
N ALA A 7 -26.48 -7.86 58.86
CA ALA A 7 -25.43 -8.90 58.81
C ALA A 7 -25.32 -9.68 60.17
N ALA A 8 -24.70 -10.88 60.17
CA ALA A 8 -24.23 -11.68 61.34
C ALA A 8 -25.31 -12.19 62.35
N SER A 9 -25.12 -13.18 63.25
CA SER A 9 -24.16 -14.32 63.46
C SER A 9 -24.87 -15.35 64.38
N GLU A 10 -24.66 -16.68 64.33
CA GLU A 10 -23.64 -17.54 65.01
C GLU A 10 -23.93 -19.02 64.62
N GLN A 11 -22.97 -19.96 64.39
CA GLN A 11 -22.19 -20.81 65.34
C GLN A 11 -23.06 -21.67 66.30
N ILE A 12 -22.84 -22.97 66.61
CA ILE A 12 -22.04 -24.13 66.11
C ILE A 12 -22.76 -25.41 66.60
N ASN A 13 -22.77 -26.54 65.85
CA ASN A 13 -22.49 -27.87 66.44
C ASN A 13 -21.98 -28.91 65.43
N LEU A 14 -21.36 -30.00 65.92
CA LEU A 14 -20.45 -30.90 65.19
C LEU A 14 -20.81 -32.40 65.30
N GLY A 15 -20.39 -33.19 64.30
CA GLY A 15 -20.37 -34.67 64.33
C GLY A 15 -20.82 -35.28 62.99
N MET A 16 -20.05 -35.99 62.16
CA MET A 16 -19.16 -37.17 62.36
C MET A 16 -19.88 -38.44 62.84
N LYS A 17 -19.66 -39.64 62.29
CA LYS A 17 -19.02 -40.08 61.02
C LYS A 17 -19.23 -41.60 60.87
N ARG A 18 -19.05 -42.17 59.65
CA ARG A 18 -18.84 -43.61 59.36
C ARG A 18 -20.04 -44.53 59.69
N TYR A 19 -20.08 -45.83 59.35
CA TYR A 19 -19.72 -46.66 58.17
C TYR A 19 -20.14 -48.11 58.55
N ILE A 20 -19.92 -49.13 57.69
CA ILE A 20 -20.33 -50.55 57.90
C ILE A 20 -21.85 -50.74 57.66
N ALA A 21 -22.41 -51.56 56.75
CA ALA A 21 -21.99 -52.63 55.83
C ALA A 21 -22.37 -54.08 56.23
N ASN A 22 -23.09 -54.74 55.31
CA ASN A 22 -23.35 -56.19 55.19
C ASN A 22 -24.43 -56.83 56.12
N PRO A 23 -24.95 -58.06 55.80
CA PRO A 23 -26.40 -58.29 55.67
C PRO A 23 -26.88 -59.52 56.48
N VAL A 24 -27.95 -60.23 56.05
CA VAL A 24 -28.09 -61.71 55.77
C VAL A 24 -29.61 -62.03 55.60
N VAL A 25 -29.96 -63.20 55.02
CA VAL A 25 -31.32 -63.83 54.89
C VAL A 25 -32.26 -63.14 53.88
N THR A 26 -32.60 -63.63 52.68
CA THR A 26 -32.86 -64.96 52.05
C THR A 26 -34.27 -65.56 52.22
N TRP A 27 -34.71 -66.29 51.18
CA TRP A 27 -36.03 -66.95 50.98
C TRP A 27 -37.23 -66.03 50.68
N ARG A 28 -38.28 -66.48 49.97
CA ARG A 28 -38.43 -67.23 48.69
C ARG A 28 -39.94 -67.48 48.48
N ALA A 29 -40.48 -67.19 47.29
CA ALA A 29 -41.76 -67.73 46.77
C ALA A 29 -43.05 -67.24 47.52
N ARG A 30 -44.28 -67.30 46.98
CA ARG A 30 -44.83 -67.68 45.65
C ARG A 30 -46.32 -67.27 45.53
N LEU A 31 -46.89 -67.35 44.30
CA LEU A 31 -48.35 -67.51 44.01
C LEU A 31 -49.28 -66.31 44.36
N THR A 32 -50.37 -65.93 43.66
CA THR A 32 -50.97 -66.14 42.30
C THR A 32 -52.07 -65.04 42.10
N ALA A 33 -52.73 -64.75 40.96
CA ALA A 33 -52.76 -65.21 39.55
C ALA A 33 -53.05 -63.94 38.66
N LEU A 34 -53.82 -63.84 37.56
CA LEU A 34 -54.69 -64.74 36.76
C LEU A 34 -54.84 -64.22 35.29
N PHE A 35 -55.32 -65.10 34.42
CA PHE A 35 -55.68 -65.02 32.99
C PHE A 35 -54.50 -65.04 31.97
N ILE A 36 -54.35 -65.97 31.01
CA ILE A 36 -55.26 -66.61 30.00
C ILE A 36 -55.55 -65.64 28.83
N LEU A 37 -55.22 -65.91 27.54
CA LEU A 37 -54.55 -67.05 26.88
C LEU A 37 -53.86 -66.65 25.53
N LEU A 38 -53.11 -67.61 24.94
CA LEU A 38 -52.61 -67.84 23.56
C LEU A 38 -53.34 -67.18 22.34
N VAL A 39 -52.76 -66.99 21.12
CA VAL A 39 -51.36 -67.10 20.59
C VAL A 39 -51.19 -66.51 19.16
N LEU A 40 -49.94 -66.20 18.76
CA LEU A 40 -49.34 -66.05 17.40
C LEU A 40 -49.87 -65.06 16.32
N ALA A 41 -48.88 -64.48 15.62
CA ALA A 41 -48.84 -64.07 14.21
C ALA A 41 -49.79 -62.97 13.69
N GLY A 42 -49.22 -61.81 13.37
CA GLY A 42 -49.85 -60.78 12.53
C GLY A 42 -48.82 -59.79 11.97
N CYS A 43 -48.58 -59.83 10.66
CA CYS A 43 -47.84 -58.78 9.96
C CYS A 43 -48.83 -57.66 9.57
N GLY A 44 -48.62 -56.44 10.06
CA GLY A 44 -49.53 -55.31 9.83
C GLY A 44 -48.78 -53.99 9.81
N ALA A 45 -49.03 -53.16 8.80
CA ALA A 45 -48.23 -51.97 8.51
C ALA A 45 -48.37 -50.88 9.58
N GLY A 46 -47.23 -50.35 10.03
CA GLY A 46 -47.13 -49.12 10.82
C GLY A 46 -46.04 -48.23 10.24
N ILE A 47 -46.44 -47.07 9.69
CA ILE A 47 -45.53 -46.13 9.01
C ILE A 47 -44.55 -45.47 9.99
N GLY A 48 -43.36 -46.04 10.13
CA GLY A 48 -42.22 -45.48 10.84
C GLY A 48 -41.03 -45.33 9.90
N HIS A 49 -40.47 -44.12 9.81
CA HIS A 49 -39.41 -43.77 8.85
C HIS A 49 -38.24 -44.77 8.85
N GLY A 50 -37.89 -45.26 7.67
CA GLY A 50 -36.78 -46.18 7.50
C GLY A 50 -35.45 -45.56 7.93
N CYS A 51 -34.56 -46.40 8.47
CA CYS A 51 -33.18 -46.02 8.73
C CYS A 51 -32.43 -45.85 7.40
N ILE A 52 -32.61 -44.67 6.77
CA ILE A 52 -31.78 -44.20 5.66
C ILE A 52 -30.35 -44.04 6.21
N LEU A 53 -29.37 -44.41 5.40
CA LEU A 53 -27.96 -44.34 5.78
C LEU A 53 -27.60 -42.92 6.22
N CYS A 54 -27.11 -42.78 7.46
CA CYS A 54 -26.39 -41.58 7.87
C CYS A 54 -25.03 -41.57 7.17
N GLY A 55 -25.01 -41.08 5.93
CA GLY A 55 -23.82 -40.41 5.40
C GLY A 55 -23.49 -39.18 6.27
N PRO A 56 -22.29 -38.60 6.14
CA PRO A 56 -21.95 -37.38 6.86
C PRO A 56 -22.95 -36.27 6.48
N PHE A 57 -23.70 -35.76 7.46
CA PHE A 57 -24.55 -34.60 7.27
C PHE A 57 -23.65 -33.39 6.99
N ALA A 58 -23.86 -32.76 5.83
CA ALA A 58 -23.02 -31.70 5.34
C ALA A 58 -23.87 -30.51 4.86
N ASP A 59 -23.48 -29.32 5.31
CA ASP A 59 -24.14 -28.05 4.99
C ASP A 59 -23.39 -27.38 3.82
N ASN A 60 -24.13 -26.77 2.89
CA ASN A 60 -23.51 -25.97 1.84
C ASN A 60 -23.07 -24.61 2.39
N LEU A 61 -21.91 -24.13 1.94
CA LEU A 61 -21.49 -22.73 2.06
C LEU A 61 -21.92 -21.99 0.80
N ARG A 62 -22.91 -21.10 0.93
CA ARG A 62 -23.55 -20.36 -0.16
C ARG A 62 -23.61 -18.86 0.11
N GLY A 63 -23.85 -18.10 -0.94
CA GLY A 63 -24.28 -16.71 -0.86
C GLY A 63 -24.11 -15.99 -2.19
N SER A 64 -23.69 -14.71 -2.14
CA SER A 64 -23.62 -13.86 -3.33
C SER A 64 -22.20 -13.56 -3.81
N VAL A 65 -22.08 -13.34 -5.11
CA VAL A 65 -20.89 -12.81 -5.78
C VAL A 65 -21.34 -11.63 -6.64
N SER A 66 -20.67 -10.49 -6.51
CA SER A 66 -21.02 -9.25 -7.22
C SER A 66 -19.77 -8.48 -7.67
N GLY A 67 -19.87 -7.80 -8.81
CA GLY A 67 -18.78 -6.99 -9.37
C GLY A 67 -17.61 -7.77 -9.98
N LEU A 68 -17.66 -9.11 -10.01
CA LEU A 68 -16.60 -9.93 -10.60
C LEU A 68 -16.63 -9.80 -12.13
N VAL A 69 -15.62 -9.13 -12.67
CA VAL A 69 -15.33 -9.03 -14.11
C VAL A 69 -14.08 -9.84 -14.45
N GLY A 70 -13.16 -9.97 -13.49
CA GLY A 70 -11.87 -10.61 -13.68
C GLY A 70 -11.89 -12.14 -13.65
N SER A 71 -10.89 -12.73 -14.29
CA SER A 71 -10.61 -14.16 -14.22
C SER A 71 -9.78 -14.54 -12.98
N ARG A 72 -9.81 -15.83 -12.60
CA ARG A 72 -8.96 -16.49 -11.59
C ARG A 72 -9.20 -16.12 -10.12
N LEU A 73 -10.36 -15.54 -9.76
CA LEU A 73 -10.74 -15.41 -8.35
C LEU A 73 -10.73 -16.80 -7.70
N THR A 74 -9.87 -17.00 -6.70
CA THR A 74 -9.82 -18.25 -5.94
C THR A 74 -10.08 -17.96 -4.48
N LEU A 75 -11.14 -18.56 -3.93
CA LEU A 75 -11.43 -18.51 -2.50
C LEU A 75 -10.76 -19.70 -1.79
N GLN A 76 -10.73 -19.68 -0.47
CA GLN A 76 -10.36 -20.81 0.37
C GLN A 76 -11.26 -20.88 1.59
N ASP A 77 -11.61 -22.08 2.03
CA ASP A 77 -12.18 -22.33 3.36
C ASP A 77 -11.11 -22.96 4.26
N ASN A 78 -10.83 -22.37 5.41
CA ASN A 78 -9.83 -22.89 6.37
C ASN A 78 -8.48 -23.24 5.71
N SER A 79 -7.99 -22.38 4.81
CA SER A 79 -6.81 -22.58 3.93
C SER A 79 -6.95 -23.59 2.77
N THR A 80 -8.01 -24.40 2.75
CA THR A 80 -8.33 -25.33 1.65
C THR A 80 -8.86 -24.54 0.44
N PRO A 81 -8.20 -24.56 -0.73
CA PRO A 81 -8.66 -23.80 -1.89
C PRO A 81 -10.00 -24.34 -2.41
N LEU A 82 -10.90 -23.42 -2.73
CA LEU A 82 -12.21 -23.68 -3.33
C LEU A 82 -12.12 -23.56 -4.87
N ALA A 83 -13.22 -23.87 -5.57
CA ALA A 83 -13.27 -23.78 -7.03
C ALA A 83 -13.04 -22.34 -7.53
N PRO A 84 -12.31 -22.13 -8.64
CA PRO A 84 -12.03 -20.79 -9.15
C PRO A 84 -13.25 -20.17 -9.84
N LEU A 85 -13.62 -18.97 -9.41
CA LEU A 85 -14.66 -18.14 -9.99
C LEU A 85 -14.06 -17.27 -11.10
N ASN A 86 -14.76 -17.15 -12.24
CA ASN A 86 -14.20 -16.52 -13.43
C ASN A 86 -15.23 -15.63 -14.14
N GLY A 87 -14.94 -14.33 -14.18
CA GLY A 87 -15.64 -13.34 -14.98
C GLY A 87 -17.11 -13.11 -14.62
N PRO A 88 -17.85 -12.36 -15.48
CA PRO A 88 -19.23 -11.96 -15.22
C PRO A 88 -20.19 -13.11 -14.92
N ALA A 89 -19.96 -14.28 -15.51
CA ALA A 89 -20.81 -15.46 -15.38
C ALA A 89 -20.79 -16.11 -13.97
N ALA A 90 -19.83 -15.76 -13.11
CA ALA A 90 -19.76 -16.24 -11.73
C ALA A 90 -20.43 -15.30 -10.72
N ASN A 91 -21.03 -14.18 -11.14
CA ASN A 91 -21.87 -13.35 -10.28
C ASN A 91 -23.25 -13.98 -10.08
N GLY A 92 -23.85 -13.80 -8.90
CA GLY A 92 -25.16 -14.34 -8.57
C GLY A 92 -25.49 -14.18 -7.08
N SER A 93 -26.70 -14.59 -6.68
CA SER A 93 -27.20 -14.48 -5.30
C SER A 93 -27.24 -15.80 -4.52
N ASN A 94 -26.94 -16.94 -5.17
CA ASN A 94 -26.92 -18.28 -4.57
C ASN A 94 -25.79 -19.13 -5.17
N VAL A 95 -24.59 -18.55 -5.19
CA VAL A 95 -23.34 -19.23 -5.59
C VAL A 95 -22.97 -20.23 -4.49
N LEU A 96 -22.61 -21.45 -4.89
CA LEU A 96 -22.08 -22.48 -4.00
C LEU A 96 -20.54 -22.33 -3.94
N PHE A 97 -20.02 -22.06 -2.74
CA PHE A 97 -18.58 -21.91 -2.51
C PHE A 97 -17.92 -23.22 -2.08
N GLY A 98 -18.61 -24.03 -1.27
CA GLY A 98 -18.09 -25.28 -0.74
C GLY A 98 -19.13 -26.05 0.06
N ILE A 99 -18.71 -27.18 0.64
CA ILE A 99 -19.53 -28.05 1.49
C ILE A 99 -18.70 -28.39 2.73
N VAL A 100 -19.30 -28.25 3.92
CA VAL A 100 -18.66 -28.53 5.21
C VAL A 100 -19.53 -29.49 6.04
N ASN A 101 -18.95 -30.21 7.00
CA ASN A 101 -19.75 -31.06 7.90
C ASN A 101 -20.58 -30.19 8.85
N MET A 102 -21.71 -30.70 9.36
CA MET A 102 -22.48 -30.06 10.44
C MET A 102 -21.61 -29.69 11.65
N ASN A 103 -21.92 -28.57 12.30
CA ASN A 103 -21.23 -28.08 13.51
C ASN A 103 -19.70 -27.89 13.35
N THR A 104 -19.21 -27.56 12.16
CA THR A 104 -17.78 -27.26 11.91
C THR A 104 -17.56 -25.79 11.56
N SER A 105 -16.41 -25.25 11.98
CA SER A 105 -16.03 -23.87 11.71
C SER A 105 -15.65 -23.67 10.25
N TYR A 106 -16.20 -22.66 9.59
CA TYR A 106 -15.80 -22.22 8.25
C TYR A 106 -15.13 -20.85 8.31
N ASN A 107 -14.19 -20.62 7.39
CA ASN A 107 -13.43 -19.38 7.22
C ASN A 107 -13.10 -19.18 5.73
N VAL A 108 -14.13 -18.76 4.98
CA VAL A 108 -14.09 -18.39 3.57
C VAL A 108 -13.38 -17.05 3.39
N THR A 109 -12.19 -17.10 2.81
CA THR A 109 -11.33 -15.94 2.52
C THR A 109 -10.89 -15.93 1.06
N VAL A 110 -10.47 -14.77 0.52
CA VAL A 110 -9.83 -14.73 -0.80
C VAL A 110 -8.41 -15.29 -0.69
N LYS A 111 -8.10 -16.31 -1.50
CA LYS A 111 -6.76 -16.88 -1.64
C LYS A 111 -5.97 -16.22 -2.78
N THR A 112 -6.67 -15.89 -3.87
CA THR A 112 -6.09 -15.26 -5.06
C THR A 112 -7.08 -14.26 -5.64
N GLN A 113 -6.66 -13.00 -5.78
CA GLN A 113 -7.45 -11.94 -6.40
C GLN A 113 -7.52 -12.09 -7.94
N PRO A 114 -8.55 -11.54 -8.61
CA PRO A 114 -8.62 -11.56 -10.07
C PRO A 114 -7.46 -10.78 -10.72
N THR A 115 -6.98 -11.29 -11.86
CA THR A 115 -5.81 -10.72 -12.55
C THR A 115 -6.12 -10.04 -13.88
N ASP A 116 -7.17 -10.46 -14.58
CA ASP A 116 -7.54 -9.92 -15.90
C ASP A 116 -9.07 -9.73 -16.03
N PRO A 117 -9.57 -8.48 -15.94
CA PRO A 117 -8.87 -7.32 -15.37
C PRO A 117 -8.51 -7.53 -13.88
N SER A 118 -7.55 -6.76 -13.38
CA SER A 118 -7.22 -6.78 -11.95
C SER A 118 -8.38 -6.26 -11.12
N GLN A 119 -8.74 -6.98 -10.05
CA GLN A 119 -9.78 -6.55 -9.12
C GLN A 119 -9.38 -6.83 -7.67
N THR A 120 -9.98 -6.10 -6.74
CA THR A 120 -9.95 -6.42 -5.31
C THR A 120 -11.31 -6.95 -4.89
N CYS A 121 -11.37 -8.24 -4.57
CA CYS A 121 -12.52 -8.89 -3.96
C CYS A 121 -12.36 -8.95 -2.43
N GLY A 122 -13.44 -8.69 -1.71
CA GLY A 122 -13.56 -8.93 -0.26
C GLY A 122 -14.68 -9.92 0.04
N VAL A 123 -14.56 -10.65 1.16
CA VAL A 123 -15.60 -11.55 1.68
C VAL A 123 -16.17 -10.99 2.98
N GLN A 124 -17.48 -10.81 3.04
CA GLN A 124 -18.24 -10.51 4.26
C GLN A 124 -19.02 -11.76 4.70
N ASN A 125 -19.24 -11.91 6.02
CA ASN A 125 -19.84 -13.10 6.63
C ASN A 125 -19.09 -14.43 6.30
N GLY A 126 -17.83 -14.35 5.87
CA GLY A 126 -17.03 -15.53 5.49
C GLY A 126 -16.62 -16.42 6.66
N MET A 127 -16.83 -16.01 7.92
CA MET A 127 -16.42 -16.76 9.11
C MET A 127 -17.63 -17.13 9.97
N GLY A 128 -17.66 -18.38 10.46
CA GLY A 128 -18.68 -18.84 11.40
C GLY A 128 -18.56 -20.33 11.69
N THR A 129 -19.65 -20.92 12.19
CA THR A 129 -19.81 -22.37 12.34
C THR A 129 -21.06 -22.80 11.57
N SER A 130 -20.99 -23.89 10.82
CA SER A 130 -22.17 -24.52 10.23
C SER A 130 -23.12 -25.01 11.32
N GLY A 131 -24.42 -24.84 11.12
CA GLY A 131 -25.43 -25.18 12.13
C GLY A 131 -26.02 -26.58 11.91
N THR A 132 -27.31 -26.57 11.57
CA THR A 132 -28.05 -27.73 11.07
C THR A 132 -28.75 -27.39 9.76
N SER A 133 -28.12 -26.52 8.95
CA SER A 133 -28.68 -25.90 7.75
C SER A 133 -27.60 -25.16 6.96
N ASP A 134 -27.72 -25.13 5.63
CA ASP A 134 -26.93 -24.32 4.69
C ASP A 134 -26.66 -22.89 5.20
N VAL A 135 -25.38 -22.49 5.14
CA VAL A 135 -24.96 -21.10 5.30
C VAL A 135 -25.25 -20.38 3.98
N THR A 136 -26.01 -19.29 4.00
CA THR A 136 -26.50 -18.62 2.77
C THR A 136 -26.18 -17.13 2.68
N ASN A 137 -25.49 -16.57 3.67
CA ASN A 137 -25.27 -15.13 3.85
C ASN A 137 -23.84 -14.65 3.54
N ILE A 138 -22.97 -15.50 2.97
CA ILE A 138 -21.62 -15.11 2.56
C ILE A 138 -21.72 -14.13 1.38
N VAL A 139 -21.06 -12.98 1.46
CA VAL A 139 -21.10 -11.96 0.39
C VAL A 139 -19.69 -11.73 -0.14
N VAL A 140 -19.49 -11.95 -1.43
CA VAL A 140 -18.26 -11.63 -2.15
C VAL A 140 -18.50 -10.42 -3.04
N THR A 141 -17.78 -9.34 -2.79
CA THR A 141 -17.89 -8.10 -3.57
C THR A 141 -16.53 -7.76 -4.17
N CYS A 142 -16.47 -7.62 -5.48
CA CYS A 142 -15.27 -7.31 -6.25
C CYS A 142 -15.36 -5.91 -6.86
N THR A 143 -14.26 -5.16 -6.80
CA THR A 143 -14.12 -3.84 -7.43
C THR A 143 -12.91 -3.88 -8.35
N THR A 144 -13.06 -3.40 -9.59
CA THR A 144 -11.94 -3.33 -10.55
C THR A 144 -10.92 -2.30 -10.09
N ASN A 145 -9.66 -2.71 -10.03
CA ASN A 145 -8.55 -1.84 -9.67
C ASN A 145 -8.19 -0.97 -10.89
N PRO A 146 -7.81 0.30 -10.70
CA PRO A 146 -7.24 1.10 -11.80
C PRO A 146 -5.96 0.44 -12.33
N PRO A 147 -5.68 0.52 -13.64
CA PRO A 147 -4.36 0.19 -14.17
C PRO A 147 -3.37 1.28 -13.76
N ARG A 148 -2.14 0.86 -13.49
CA ARG A 148 -1.08 1.72 -12.94
C ARG A 148 0.10 1.79 -13.90
N PHE A 149 0.71 2.95 -13.97
CA PHE A 149 1.70 3.29 -14.99
C PHE A 149 2.97 3.85 -14.36
N VAL A 150 4.12 3.42 -14.87
CA VAL A 150 5.45 3.91 -14.49
C VAL A 150 5.93 4.89 -15.55
N TYR A 151 6.30 6.10 -15.14
CA TYR A 151 6.88 7.13 -16.01
C TYR A 151 8.32 7.43 -15.58
N VAL A 152 9.26 7.38 -16.53
CA VAL A 152 10.69 7.56 -16.31
C VAL A 152 11.23 8.61 -17.27
N THR A 153 11.79 9.69 -16.74
CA THR A 153 12.47 10.71 -17.56
C THR A 153 13.86 10.25 -17.94
N ASN A 154 14.25 10.47 -19.20
CA ASN A 154 15.56 10.09 -19.72
C ASN A 154 16.33 11.34 -20.16
N GLY A 155 17.21 11.82 -19.28
CA GLY A 155 17.94 13.08 -19.43
C GLY A 155 18.81 13.14 -20.68
N GLY A 156 19.37 12.00 -21.11
CA GLY A 156 20.24 11.87 -22.27
C GLY A 156 19.51 11.65 -23.60
N SER A 157 18.21 11.34 -23.59
CA SER A 157 17.39 11.15 -24.81
C SER A 157 16.18 12.09 -24.92
N ASN A 158 16.03 13.05 -24.00
CA ASN A 158 15.00 14.10 -24.02
C ASN A 158 13.56 13.56 -24.19
N ASN A 159 13.28 12.45 -23.51
CA ASN A 159 12.01 11.73 -23.63
C ASN A 159 11.62 11.03 -22.31
N VAL A 160 10.38 10.58 -22.23
CA VAL A 160 9.80 9.84 -21.10
C VAL A 160 9.48 8.42 -21.55
N SER A 161 10.15 7.45 -20.95
CA SER A 161 9.76 6.04 -21.04
C SER A 161 8.55 5.79 -20.16
N ALA A 162 7.55 5.11 -20.69
CA ALA A 162 6.28 4.84 -20.01
C ALA A 162 5.91 3.35 -20.11
N TYR A 163 5.47 2.77 -19.00
CA TYR A 163 5.16 1.34 -18.88
C TYR A 163 3.85 1.10 -18.11
N ALA A 164 3.06 0.12 -18.52
CA ALA A 164 1.99 -0.43 -17.71
C ALA A 164 2.56 -1.48 -16.73
N VAL A 165 2.06 -1.47 -15.49
CA VAL A 165 2.44 -2.42 -14.44
C VAL A 165 1.45 -3.59 -14.46
N ASP A 166 1.94 -4.81 -14.68
CA ASP A 166 1.13 -6.00 -14.41
C ASP A 166 0.85 -6.11 -12.90
N ALA A 167 -0.42 -5.99 -12.52
CA ALA A 167 -0.81 -5.91 -11.11
C ALA A 167 -0.52 -7.20 -10.32
N ALA A 168 -0.34 -8.35 -10.99
CA ALA A 168 -0.05 -9.63 -10.34
C ALA A 168 1.45 -9.80 -10.03
N SER A 169 2.31 -9.60 -11.04
CA SER A 169 3.76 -9.86 -10.99
C SER A 169 4.63 -8.63 -10.77
N GLY A 170 4.13 -7.43 -11.07
CA GLY A 170 4.93 -6.19 -11.08
C GLY A 170 5.74 -5.98 -12.36
N ALA A 171 5.59 -6.85 -13.36
CA ALA A 171 6.31 -6.74 -14.62
C ALA A 171 5.89 -5.50 -15.42
N LEU A 172 6.86 -4.84 -16.06
CA LEU A 172 6.64 -3.62 -16.85
C LEU A 172 6.49 -3.93 -18.34
N ALA A 173 5.36 -3.53 -18.93
CA ALA A 173 5.12 -3.60 -20.37
C ALA A 173 5.15 -2.19 -20.97
N ALA A 174 5.98 -1.95 -22.00
CA ALA A 174 6.11 -0.63 -22.61
C ALA A 174 4.78 -0.17 -23.26
N ILE A 175 4.38 1.08 -22.99
CA ILE A 175 3.13 1.66 -23.48
C ILE A 175 3.22 2.02 -24.96
N ALA A 176 2.14 1.82 -25.72
CA ALA A 176 2.07 2.22 -27.12
C ALA A 176 2.29 3.74 -27.28
N GLY A 177 3.27 4.12 -28.11
CA GLY A 177 3.70 5.52 -28.29
C GLY A 177 4.86 5.95 -27.38
N SER A 178 5.27 5.12 -26.42
CA SER A 178 6.48 5.32 -25.62
C SER A 178 7.76 5.08 -26.46
N PRO A 179 8.84 5.86 -26.28
CA PRO A 179 8.97 6.97 -25.34
C PRO A 179 8.41 8.30 -25.89
N PHE A 180 7.74 9.05 -25.03
CA PHE A 180 7.13 10.34 -25.38
C PHE A 180 8.17 11.47 -25.33
N ALA A 181 8.26 12.30 -26.38
CA ALA A 181 9.23 13.40 -26.44
C ALA A 181 8.88 14.53 -25.46
N VAL A 182 9.91 15.14 -24.85
CA VAL A 182 9.81 16.32 -23.95
C VAL A 182 10.89 17.35 -24.31
N GLY A 183 11.04 18.40 -23.50
CA GLY A 183 12.15 19.36 -23.64
C GLY A 183 13.51 18.77 -23.28
N LYS A 184 14.57 19.58 -23.41
CA LYS A 184 15.95 19.14 -23.18
C LYS A 184 16.27 18.95 -21.70
N LEU A 185 17.02 17.87 -21.44
CA LEU A 185 17.47 17.41 -20.12
C LEU A 185 16.30 17.31 -19.12
N PRO A 186 15.36 16.36 -19.32
CA PRO A 186 14.32 16.10 -18.33
C PRO A 186 14.93 15.49 -17.06
N VAL A 187 14.75 16.14 -15.91
CA VAL A 187 15.39 15.79 -14.63
C VAL A 187 14.45 15.30 -13.53
N ALA A 188 13.16 15.64 -13.62
CA ALA A 188 12.16 15.26 -12.64
C ALA A 188 10.79 15.04 -13.31
N VAL A 189 9.98 14.15 -12.72
CA VAL A 189 8.61 13.86 -13.13
C VAL A 189 7.73 13.68 -11.90
N ALA A 190 6.50 14.18 -11.98
CA ALA A 190 5.45 13.92 -11.00
C ALA A 190 4.14 13.53 -11.72
N VAL A 191 3.37 12.65 -11.10
CA VAL A 191 1.99 12.28 -11.49
C VAL A 191 1.04 12.93 -10.48
N ASP A 192 -0.11 13.44 -10.91
CA ASP A 192 -1.09 14.01 -9.98
C ASP A 192 -1.82 12.91 -9.15
N PRO A 193 -2.41 13.25 -7.99
CA PRO A 193 -3.12 12.29 -7.13
C PRO A 193 -4.36 11.60 -7.74
N THR A 194 -4.68 11.87 -9.00
CA THR A 194 -5.75 11.19 -9.75
C THR A 194 -5.23 10.22 -10.81
N GLY A 195 -3.91 10.25 -11.10
CA GLY A 195 -3.28 9.54 -12.21
C GLY A 195 -3.61 10.10 -13.60
N SER A 196 -4.23 11.28 -13.68
CA SER A 196 -4.75 11.89 -14.92
C SER A 196 -3.80 12.88 -15.59
N ASN A 197 -2.78 13.37 -14.86
CA ASN A 197 -1.83 14.36 -15.35
C ASN A 197 -0.38 13.98 -14.99
N VAL A 198 0.56 14.25 -15.90
CA VAL A 198 2.00 14.08 -15.69
C VAL A 198 2.74 15.36 -16.03
N TYR A 199 3.61 15.79 -15.13
CA TYR A 199 4.42 17.01 -15.26
C TYR A 199 5.91 16.67 -15.24
N VAL A 200 6.64 17.15 -16.24
CA VAL A 200 8.07 16.82 -16.46
C VAL A 200 8.89 18.10 -16.51
N ILE A 201 9.97 18.16 -15.72
CA ILE A 201 10.87 19.32 -15.64
C ILE A 201 12.01 19.18 -16.63
N ASN A 202 12.04 20.06 -17.62
CA ASN A 202 13.07 20.15 -18.65
C ASN A 202 14.12 21.20 -18.24
N GLN A 203 15.25 20.76 -17.68
CA GLN A 203 16.21 21.64 -17.02
C GLN A 203 16.90 22.61 -17.98
N THR A 204 17.25 22.17 -19.19
CA THR A 204 17.98 23.00 -20.16
C THR A 204 17.08 24.00 -20.87
N ASP A 205 15.82 23.64 -21.15
CA ASP A 205 14.87 24.53 -21.84
C ASP A 205 14.01 25.37 -20.86
N ALA A 206 14.26 25.27 -19.54
CA ALA A 206 13.61 26.03 -18.46
C ALA A 206 12.06 26.04 -18.54
N ASN A 207 11.47 24.85 -18.67
CA ASN A 207 10.02 24.68 -18.77
C ASN A 207 9.51 23.34 -18.22
N ILE A 208 8.19 23.24 -18.08
CA ILE A 208 7.44 22.07 -17.64
C ILE A 208 6.66 21.51 -18.83
N SER A 209 6.97 20.29 -19.28
CA SER A 209 6.08 19.56 -20.18
C SER A 209 4.95 18.93 -19.35
N ALA A 210 3.72 19.40 -19.56
CA ALA A 210 2.51 18.86 -18.98
C ALA A 210 1.77 17.95 -19.99
N PHE A 211 1.26 16.82 -19.51
CA PHE A 211 0.50 15.84 -20.28
C PHE A 211 -0.75 15.37 -19.53
N THR A 212 -1.84 15.12 -20.23
CA THR A 212 -2.94 14.28 -19.73
C THR A 212 -2.63 12.80 -19.99
N VAL A 213 -3.15 11.94 -19.12
CA VAL A 213 -2.99 10.48 -19.17
C VAL A 213 -4.28 9.84 -19.65
N ASN A 214 -4.20 8.97 -20.66
CA ASN A 214 -5.26 8.02 -20.91
C ASN A 214 -5.30 6.99 -19.76
N ARG A 215 -6.24 7.10 -18.83
CA ARG A 215 -6.31 6.23 -17.63
C ARG A 215 -6.46 4.73 -17.93
N THR A 216 -6.71 4.31 -19.17
CA THR A 216 -6.79 2.89 -19.56
C THR A 216 -5.49 2.37 -20.18
N SER A 217 -4.79 3.18 -20.98
CA SER A 217 -3.56 2.75 -21.69
C SER A 217 -2.26 3.39 -21.16
N GLY A 218 -2.35 4.39 -20.29
CA GLY A 218 -1.22 5.16 -19.77
C GLY A 218 -0.55 6.08 -20.80
N ALA A 219 -1.07 6.15 -22.03
CA ALA A 219 -0.51 6.98 -23.08
C ALA A 219 -0.66 8.48 -22.76
N LEU A 220 0.39 9.25 -23.02
CA LEU A 220 0.46 10.69 -22.73
C LEU A 220 0.00 11.53 -23.93
N THR A 221 -0.82 12.55 -23.66
CA THR A 221 -1.23 13.57 -24.64
C THR A 221 -0.87 14.95 -24.11
N ALA A 222 -0.19 15.78 -24.89
CA ALA A 222 0.27 17.09 -24.40
C ALA A 222 -0.91 18.00 -24.04
N VAL A 223 -0.83 18.66 -22.87
CA VAL A 223 -1.81 19.66 -22.44
C VAL A 223 -1.75 20.88 -23.37
N ASN A 224 -2.90 21.51 -23.65
CA ASN A 224 -2.93 22.73 -24.44
C ASN A 224 -2.15 23.87 -23.75
N GLY A 225 -1.20 24.48 -24.46
CA GLY A 225 -0.26 25.46 -23.89
C GLY A 225 1.03 24.87 -23.31
N SER A 226 1.16 23.53 -23.27
CA SER A 226 2.41 22.84 -22.88
C SER A 226 3.50 23.04 -23.96
N PRO A 227 4.78 23.27 -23.59
CA PRO A 227 5.30 23.35 -22.23
C PRO A 227 5.17 24.74 -21.59
N PHE A 228 4.99 24.76 -20.26
CA PHE A 228 4.81 25.98 -19.47
C PHE A 228 6.15 26.51 -18.92
N PRO A 229 6.44 27.83 -18.94
CA PRO A 229 7.76 28.37 -18.59
C PRO A 229 8.07 28.33 -17.07
N THR A 230 9.36 28.18 -16.72
CA THR A 230 9.87 28.23 -15.34
C THR A 230 10.93 29.30 -15.13
N GLY A 231 11.38 29.45 -13.88
CA GLY A 231 12.70 30.01 -13.59
C GLY A 231 13.84 29.19 -14.24
N PRO A 232 15.07 29.72 -14.29
CA PRO A 232 16.19 29.07 -14.97
C PRO A 232 16.63 27.78 -14.25
N ALA A 233 17.13 26.80 -15.03
CA ALA A 233 17.65 25.53 -14.50
C ALA A 233 16.77 24.89 -13.41
N PRO A 234 15.49 24.57 -13.71
CA PRO A 234 14.63 23.89 -12.76
C PRO A 234 15.16 22.49 -12.43
N THR A 235 15.01 22.05 -11.17
CA THR A 235 15.67 20.86 -10.62
C THR A 235 14.71 19.76 -10.18
N SER A 236 13.60 20.10 -9.53
CA SER A 236 12.63 19.14 -9.01
C SER A 236 11.21 19.71 -9.00
N VAL A 237 10.21 18.83 -9.05
CA VAL A 237 8.77 19.14 -9.05
C VAL A 237 8.05 18.29 -8.00
N ALA A 238 7.08 18.91 -7.32
CA ALA A 238 6.09 18.23 -6.49
C ALA A 238 4.69 18.82 -6.73
N ILE A 239 3.66 18.02 -6.47
CA ILE A 239 2.25 18.39 -6.62
C ILE A 239 1.62 18.33 -5.23
N ASP A 240 0.66 19.20 -4.92
CA ASP A 240 -0.04 19.14 -3.65
C ASP A 240 -1.07 17.98 -3.60
N PRO A 241 -1.46 17.49 -2.41
CA PRO A 241 -2.39 16.36 -2.27
C PRO A 241 -3.79 16.57 -2.86
N SER A 242 -4.23 17.81 -3.07
CA SER A 242 -5.50 18.11 -3.74
C SER A 242 -5.41 18.10 -5.27
N GLY A 243 -4.20 18.05 -5.85
CA GLY A 243 -4.00 18.19 -7.30
C GLY A 243 -4.30 19.59 -7.84
N SER A 244 -4.26 20.62 -6.98
CA SER A 244 -4.57 22.01 -7.34
C SER A 244 -3.32 22.84 -7.65
N PHE A 245 -2.14 22.45 -7.13
CA PHE A 245 -0.91 23.24 -7.19
C PHE A 245 0.33 22.40 -7.52
N VAL A 246 1.26 23.01 -8.27
CA VAL A 246 2.60 22.45 -8.57
C VAL A 246 3.66 23.38 -7.99
N TYR A 247 4.67 22.81 -7.33
CA TYR A 247 5.84 23.50 -6.82
C TYR A 247 7.09 23.03 -7.57
N VAL A 248 7.89 23.98 -8.08
CA VAL A 248 9.09 23.70 -8.89
C VAL A 248 10.29 24.46 -8.33
N THR A 249 11.38 23.75 -8.07
CA THR A 249 12.63 24.36 -7.57
C THR A 249 13.55 24.79 -8.72
N SER A 250 14.27 25.90 -8.53
CA SER A 250 15.27 26.44 -9.46
C SER A 250 16.66 26.40 -8.84
N GLY A 251 17.52 25.51 -9.35
CA GLY A 251 18.86 25.27 -8.80
C GLY A 251 19.77 26.50 -8.83
N ASN A 252 19.66 27.30 -9.90
CA ASN A 252 20.53 28.47 -10.11
C ASN A 252 19.96 29.77 -9.52
N ALA A 253 18.64 29.88 -9.32
CA ALA A 253 18.04 31.06 -8.69
C ALA A 253 17.93 30.96 -7.16
N ALA A 254 18.10 29.75 -6.60
CA ALA A 254 17.82 29.45 -5.19
C ALA A 254 16.39 29.85 -4.79
N THR A 255 15.41 29.39 -5.58
CA THR A 255 13.98 29.66 -5.35
C THR A 255 13.10 28.43 -5.60
N VAL A 256 11.87 28.49 -5.08
CA VAL A 256 10.77 27.57 -5.41
C VAL A 256 9.58 28.37 -5.97
N ALA A 257 9.14 28.04 -7.18
CA ALA A 257 7.99 28.67 -7.84
C ALA A 257 6.73 27.80 -7.70
N ALA A 258 5.58 28.44 -7.46
CA ALA A 258 4.28 27.80 -7.34
C ALA A 258 3.36 28.13 -8.53
N TYR A 259 2.59 27.15 -8.97
CA TYR A 259 1.65 27.21 -10.10
C TYR A 259 0.31 26.62 -9.68
N SER A 260 -0.80 27.17 -10.17
CA SER A 260 -2.11 26.51 -10.11
C SER A 260 -2.35 25.60 -11.32
N ILE A 261 -3.01 24.48 -11.07
CA ILE A 261 -3.46 23.49 -12.06
C ILE A 261 -4.89 23.82 -12.47
N SER A 262 -5.15 23.89 -13.78
CA SER A 262 -6.52 23.96 -14.31
C SER A 262 -7.15 22.56 -14.38
N ALA A 263 -8.48 22.50 -14.50
CA ALA A 263 -9.21 21.25 -14.77
C ALA A 263 -8.82 20.54 -16.10
N SER A 264 -7.95 21.14 -16.92
CA SER A 264 -7.37 20.54 -18.13
C SER A 264 -5.87 20.25 -18.00
N GLY A 265 -5.31 20.25 -16.79
CA GLY A 265 -3.88 20.05 -16.52
C GLY A 265 -2.97 21.23 -16.91
N ALA A 266 -3.53 22.41 -17.23
CA ALA A 266 -2.75 23.56 -17.67
C ALA A 266 -2.23 24.37 -16.47
N LEU A 267 -0.98 24.83 -16.54
CA LEU A 267 -0.32 25.51 -15.42
C LEU A 267 -0.36 27.03 -15.57
N THR A 268 -0.78 27.72 -14.52
CA THR A 268 -0.71 29.19 -14.40
C THR A 268 0.20 29.56 -13.23
N ALA A 269 1.27 30.33 -13.48
CA ALA A 269 2.19 30.74 -12.43
C ALA A 269 1.50 31.68 -11.43
N ILE A 270 1.64 31.39 -10.13
CA ILE A 270 1.03 32.20 -9.08
C ILE A 270 1.83 33.52 -8.96
N PRO A 271 1.20 34.70 -8.91
CA PRO A 271 1.91 35.97 -8.75
C PRO A 271 2.78 36.00 -7.49
N GLY A 272 4.03 36.46 -7.63
CA GLY A 272 5.03 36.44 -6.55
C GLY A 272 5.78 35.11 -6.37
N SER A 273 5.39 34.04 -7.08
CA SER A 273 6.01 32.71 -6.98
C SER A 273 7.54 32.68 -7.10
N SER A 274 8.12 33.52 -7.96
CA SER A 274 9.58 33.60 -8.14
C SER A 274 10.34 34.25 -6.98
N GLN A 275 9.66 34.69 -5.92
CA GLN A 275 10.25 35.41 -4.78
C GLN A 275 10.49 34.51 -3.55
N PHE A 276 10.04 33.25 -3.57
CA PHE A 276 10.25 32.32 -2.44
C PHE A 276 11.68 31.74 -2.47
N THR A 277 12.60 32.45 -1.82
CA THR A 277 14.01 32.07 -1.69
C THR A 277 14.20 30.81 -0.83
N THR A 278 14.97 29.86 -1.34
CA THR A 278 15.44 28.66 -0.65
C THR A 278 16.88 28.88 -0.14
N GLY A 279 17.51 27.85 0.41
CA GLY A 279 18.98 27.81 0.45
C GLY A 279 19.58 27.56 -0.94
N ALA A 280 20.91 27.60 -1.06
CA ALA A 280 21.61 27.48 -2.34
C ALA A 280 21.52 26.07 -2.95
N SER A 281 21.38 26.04 -4.29
CA SER A 281 21.22 24.83 -5.10
C SER A 281 20.12 23.88 -4.60
N PRO A 282 18.85 24.33 -4.55
CA PRO A 282 17.73 23.45 -4.22
C PRO A 282 17.63 22.32 -5.25
N SER A 283 17.63 21.08 -4.79
CA SER A 283 17.77 19.90 -5.67
C SER A 283 16.61 18.90 -5.60
N SER A 284 15.75 19.03 -4.59
CA SER A 284 14.53 18.24 -4.43
C SER A 284 13.48 19.07 -3.70
N VAL A 285 12.21 18.91 -4.10
CA VAL A 285 11.03 19.45 -3.41
C VAL A 285 10.03 18.33 -3.14
N THR A 286 9.31 18.40 -2.03
CA THR A 286 8.21 17.50 -1.68
C THR A 286 7.12 18.28 -0.92
N VAL A 287 5.89 17.78 -0.92
CA VAL A 287 4.75 18.33 -0.17
C VAL A 287 4.30 17.27 0.85
N ALA A 288 4.22 17.64 2.13
CA ALA A 288 3.83 16.70 3.18
C ALA A 288 2.29 16.51 3.20
N PRO A 289 1.75 15.26 3.04
CA PRO A 289 0.34 15.07 2.66
C PRO A 289 -0.73 15.65 3.59
N LEU A 290 -0.50 15.67 4.90
CA LEU A 290 -1.47 16.17 5.90
C LEU A 290 -1.00 17.41 6.66
N ASP A 291 0.24 17.82 6.44
CA ASP A 291 0.93 18.89 7.18
C ASP A 291 0.95 20.23 6.39
N ASN A 292 0.55 20.20 5.12
CA ASN A 292 0.34 21.41 4.29
C ASN A 292 1.60 22.30 4.14
N ASN A 293 2.78 21.69 4.30
CA ASN A 293 4.09 22.33 4.10
C ASN A 293 4.82 21.74 2.89
N VAL A 294 5.61 22.60 2.24
CA VAL A 294 6.58 22.27 1.19
C VAL A 294 7.97 22.23 1.79
N TYR A 295 8.70 21.15 1.52
CA TYR A 295 10.06 20.90 2.00
C TYR A 295 11.04 20.87 0.81
N VAL A 296 12.13 21.64 0.90
CA VAL A 296 13.13 21.79 -0.18
C VAL A 296 14.54 21.49 0.33
N GLY A 297 15.25 20.55 -0.32
CA GLY A 297 16.63 20.17 0.03
C GLY A 297 17.67 21.05 -0.68
N ASN A 298 18.41 21.85 0.10
CA ASN A 298 19.38 22.84 -0.37
C ASN A 298 20.79 22.24 -0.43
N GLN A 299 21.19 21.76 -1.61
CA GLN A 299 22.34 20.86 -1.76
C GLN A 299 23.68 21.50 -1.35
N ALA A 300 23.87 22.79 -1.63
CA ALA A 300 25.12 23.48 -1.35
C ALA A 300 25.24 23.90 0.13
N ASP A 301 24.13 24.26 0.77
CA ASP A 301 24.11 24.76 2.15
C ASP A 301 24.09 23.64 3.21
N GLY A 302 23.64 22.43 2.87
CA GLY A 302 23.41 21.38 3.85
C GLY A 302 22.17 21.61 4.71
N THR A 303 21.10 22.19 4.13
CA THR A 303 19.89 22.58 4.85
C THR A 303 18.60 22.15 4.14
N VAL A 304 17.46 22.25 4.86
CA VAL A 304 16.10 22.12 4.31
C VAL A 304 15.34 23.42 4.53
N SER A 305 14.86 24.04 3.44
CA SER A 305 13.89 25.13 3.53
C SER A 305 12.47 24.57 3.66
N VAL A 306 11.69 25.14 4.58
CA VAL A 306 10.29 24.78 4.83
C VAL A 306 9.38 25.98 4.59
N PHE A 307 8.27 25.76 3.88
CA PHE A 307 7.27 26.77 3.56
C PHE A 307 5.86 26.22 3.78
N GLY A 308 4.99 26.96 4.47
CA GLY A 308 3.57 26.63 4.57
C GLY A 308 2.79 27.05 3.32
N ILE A 309 1.82 26.24 2.92
CA ILE A 309 0.94 26.51 1.77
C ILE A 309 -0.24 27.38 2.22
N GLY A 310 -0.33 28.60 1.69
CA GLY A 310 -1.52 29.44 1.81
C GLY A 310 -2.64 28.95 0.89
N GLY A 311 -3.90 29.26 1.21
CA GLY A 311 -5.09 28.76 0.50
C GLY A 311 -5.26 29.15 -0.98
N SER A 312 -4.28 29.85 -1.56
CA SER A 312 -4.17 30.17 -3.00
C SER A 312 -2.98 29.48 -3.69
N GLY A 313 -2.28 28.56 -3.01
CA GLY A 313 -1.04 27.92 -3.48
C GLY A 313 0.22 28.80 -3.32
N GLY A 314 0.09 30.02 -2.80
CA GLY A 314 1.23 30.85 -2.42
C GLY A 314 1.95 30.32 -1.17
N LEU A 315 3.27 30.45 -1.12
CA LEU A 315 4.09 29.94 -0.02
C LEU A 315 4.37 31.00 1.05
N VAL A 316 4.54 30.55 2.29
CA VAL A 316 4.94 31.36 3.44
C VAL A 316 6.12 30.70 4.13
N VAL A 317 7.26 31.40 4.27
CA VAL A 317 8.45 30.86 4.95
C VAL A 317 8.10 30.51 6.40
N VAL A 318 8.33 29.25 6.81
CA VAL A 318 8.06 28.84 8.19
C VAL A 318 9.16 29.35 9.13
N SER A 319 8.78 29.82 10.32
CA SER A 319 9.73 30.33 11.32
C SER A 319 10.82 29.31 11.65
N GLY A 320 12.08 29.73 11.61
CA GLY A 320 13.27 28.87 11.79
C GLY A 320 13.82 28.25 10.49
N SER A 321 13.11 28.38 9.37
CA SER A 321 13.61 27.95 8.04
C SER A 321 14.80 28.81 7.57
N PRO A 322 15.87 28.22 6.98
CA PRO A 322 16.07 26.80 6.72
C PRO A 322 16.71 26.05 7.91
N PHE A 323 16.38 24.77 8.05
CA PHE A 323 16.85 23.89 9.13
C PHE A 323 18.08 23.10 8.71
N ALA A 324 18.98 22.79 9.64
CA ALA A 324 20.21 22.05 9.36
C ALA A 324 19.94 20.58 8.97
N ALA A 325 20.70 20.08 8.00
CA ALA A 325 20.68 18.69 7.54
C ALA A 325 22.10 18.09 7.50
N GLY A 326 22.30 16.99 6.74
CA GLY A 326 23.64 16.51 6.39
C GLY A 326 24.24 17.29 5.22
N THR A 327 25.40 16.85 4.73
CA THR A 327 26.06 17.53 3.60
C THR A 327 25.55 16.98 2.26
N GLY A 328 25.23 17.90 1.34
CA GLY A 328 24.67 17.54 0.02
C GLY A 328 23.26 16.95 0.07
N PRO A 329 22.26 17.53 0.78
CA PRO A 329 20.88 17.04 0.75
C PRO A 329 20.37 17.05 -0.69
N ARG A 330 19.94 15.88 -1.16
CA ARG A 330 19.76 15.55 -2.58
C ARG A 330 18.35 15.09 -2.92
N ALA A 331 17.68 14.44 -1.97
CA ALA A 331 16.26 14.14 -2.03
C ALA A 331 15.60 14.36 -0.67
N VAL A 332 14.39 14.90 -0.67
CA VAL A 332 13.53 15.05 0.51
C VAL A 332 12.21 14.33 0.23
N THR A 333 11.70 13.60 1.22
CA THR A 333 10.39 12.94 1.18
C THR A 333 9.70 13.06 2.53
N ALA A 334 8.37 13.02 2.54
CA ALA A 334 7.54 12.95 3.74
C ALA A 334 6.88 11.57 3.84
N ASP A 335 6.55 11.13 5.05
CA ASP A 335 5.70 9.95 5.23
C ASP A 335 4.23 10.24 4.82
N PRO A 336 3.41 9.20 4.54
CA PRO A 336 1.99 9.36 4.20
C PRO A 336 1.15 10.19 5.20
N SER A 337 1.55 10.26 6.48
CA SER A 337 0.86 11.08 7.49
C SER A 337 1.41 12.51 7.63
N GLY A 338 2.49 12.87 6.92
CA GLY A 338 3.13 14.20 6.99
C GLY A 338 3.78 14.53 8.35
N GLN A 339 3.89 13.57 9.26
CA GLN A 339 4.44 13.76 10.61
C GLN A 339 5.96 13.59 10.65
N TYR A 340 6.54 12.97 9.61
CA TYR A 340 7.96 12.67 9.49
C TYR A 340 8.51 13.02 8.11
N VAL A 341 9.70 13.62 8.09
CA VAL A 341 10.41 14.02 6.86
C VAL A 341 11.80 13.39 6.85
N TYR A 342 12.20 12.86 5.70
CA TYR A 342 13.48 12.17 5.50
C TYR A 342 14.29 12.81 4.37
N VAL A 343 15.58 13.02 4.61
CA VAL A 343 16.49 13.77 3.73
C VAL A 343 17.72 12.94 3.40
N ALA A 344 17.87 12.55 2.14
CA ALA A 344 19.03 11.82 1.64
C ALA A 344 20.20 12.80 1.41
N ASN A 345 21.28 12.65 2.19
CA ASN A 345 22.46 13.52 2.15
C ASN A 345 23.59 12.84 1.36
N ALA A 346 23.77 13.27 0.12
CA ALA A 346 24.65 12.62 -0.86
C ALA A 346 26.15 12.68 -0.51
N THR A 347 26.59 13.70 0.23
CA THR A 347 28.03 13.88 0.55
C THR A 347 28.39 13.21 1.88
N SER A 348 27.49 13.21 2.87
CA SER A 348 27.73 12.53 4.16
C SER A 348 27.38 11.03 4.16
N ASN A 349 26.73 10.51 3.12
CA ASN A 349 26.25 9.11 3.04
C ASN A 349 25.28 8.77 4.19
N THR A 350 24.33 9.66 4.44
CA THR A 350 23.37 9.54 5.54
C THR A 350 21.96 9.94 5.13
N LEU A 351 20.98 9.42 5.86
CA LEU A 351 19.57 9.80 5.79
C LEU A 351 19.20 10.54 7.09
N SER A 352 18.93 11.84 7.03
CA SER A 352 18.43 12.59 8.20
C SER A 352 16.93 12.43 8.30
N GLY A 353 16.41 11.97 9.44
CA GLY A 353 14.98 11.97 9.76
C GLY A 353 14.60 13.06 10.76
N TYR A 354 13.41 13.64 10.58
CA TYR A 354 12.80 14.67 11.43
C TYR A 354 11.33 14.36 11.71
N SER A 355 10.79 14.86 12.82
CA SER A 355 9.33 15.03 12.99
C SER A 355 8.94 16.49 12.76
N THR A 356 7.73 16.70 12.25
CA THR A 356 7.10 18.02 12.01
C THR A 356 6.31 18.56 13.21
N ILE A 357 6.21 17.76 14.29
CA ILE A 357 5.46 18.07 15.51
C ILE A 357 6.43 18.01 16.72
N PRO A 358 6.42 18.97 17.66
CA PRO A 358 5.52 20.13 17.80
C PRO A 358 5.97 21.37 17.00
N GLY A 359 6.89 21.22 16.06
CA GLY A 359 7.41 22.30 15.22
C GLY A 359 8.12 21.75 13.98
N PRO A 360 8.29 22.59 12.94
CA PRO A 360 8.41 22.20 11.52
C PRO A 360 9.43 21.11 11.19
N LEU A 361 10.60 21.09 11.84
CA LEU A 361 11.59 20.00 11.75
C LEU A 361 12.34 19.87 13.09
N THR A 362 12.11 18.75 13.80
CA THR A 362 12.86 18.32 14.99
C THR A 362 13.56 16.99 14.69
N PRO A 363 14.89 16.84 14.85
CA PRO A 363 15.59 15.60 14.53
C PRO A 363 15.08 14.38 15.31
N LEU A 364 14.93 13.24 14.63
CA LEU A 364 14.45 11.99 15.23
C LEU A 364 15.52 11.27 16.05
N SER A 365 15.09 10.44 17.00
CA SER A 365 16.00 9.55 17.74
C SER A 365 16.69 8.58 16.78
N GLY A 366 18.02 8.50 16.85
CA GLY A 366 18.85 7.71 15.92
C GLY A 366 19.18 8.42 14.59
N SER A 367 18.63 9.60 14.34
CA SER A 367 19.01 10.43 13.20
C SER A 367 20.41 11.06 13.40
N PRO A 368 21.27 11.13 12.36
CA PRO A 368 21.07 10.64 11.00
C PRO A 368 21.45 9.16 10.84
N TYR A 369 20.68 8.43 10.03
CA TYR A 369 20.89 7.01 9.76
C TYR A 369 21.94 6.81 8.64
N THR A 370 22.71 5.73 8.69
CA THR A 370 23.76 5.41 7.69
C THR A 370 23.16 4.79 6.42
N THR A 371 23.51 5.31 5.23
CA THR A 371 23.12 4.76 3.92
C THR A 371 24.31 4.06 3.24
N GLY A 372 24.10 3.51 2.03
CA GLY A 372 25.18 3.31 1.07
C GLY A 372 25.74 4.63 0.52
N SER A 373 26.68 4.56 -0.42
CA SER A 373 27.42 5.74 -0.90
C SER A 373 26.61 6.60 -1.88
N SER A 374 26.70 7.91 -1.71
CA SER A 374 25.99 8.93 -2.50
C SER A 374 24.49 8.65 -2.70
N PRO A 375 23.69 8.65 -1.61
CA PRO A 375 22.24 8.53 -1.71
C PRO A 375 21.65 9.67 -2.55
N ASN A 376 20.83 9.33 -3.55
CA ASN A 376 20.34 10.26 -4.57
C ASN A 376 18.82 10.47 -4.54
N SER A 377 18.08 9.47 -4.07
CA SER A 377 16.62 9.49 -3.98
C SER A 377 16.18 8.64 -2.79
N VAL A 378 15.07 9.03 -2.16
CA VAL A 378 14.44 8.32 -1.05
C VAL A 378 12.93 8.32 -1.24
N ALA A 379 12.29 7.18 -0.93
CA ALA A 379 10.85 7.02 -0.92
C ALA A 379 10.40 6.30 0.36
N VAL A 380 9.28 6.74 0.92
CA VAL A 380 8.52 6.01 1.95
C VAL A 380 7.45 5.17 1.24
N ASP A 381 7.06 4.03 1.82
CA ASP A 381 5.95 3.22 1.32
C ASP A 381 4.57 3.83 1.65
N PRO A 382 3.57 3.72 0.76
CA PRO A 382 2.19 4.14 0.98
C PRO A 382 1.54 3.76 2.33
N LEU A 383 1.89 2.61 2.94
CA LEU A 383 1.36 2.21 4.25
C LEU A 383 2.32 2.46 5.44
N ALA A 384 3.38 3.26 5.24
CA ALA A 384 4.28 3.77 6.27
C ALA A 384 4.97 2.70 7.16
N LYS A 385 5.46 1.61 6.56
CA LYS A 385 6.23 0.53 7.21
C LYS A 385 7.70 0.52 6.79
N PHE A 386 8.07 1.13 5.66
CA PHE A 386 9.38 0.98 5.04
C PHE A 386 9.88 2.28 4.38
N VAL A 387 11.20 2.49 4.41
CA VAL A 387 11.88 3.58 3.69
C VAL A 387 13.00 3.00 2.83
N TYR A 388 13.04 3.38 1.55
CA TYR A 388 14.01 2.91 0.56
C TYR A 388 14.83 4.08 0.01
N VAL A 389 16.15 3.93 -0.07
CA VAL A 389 17.11 4.96 -0.52
C VAL A 389 17.97 4.41 -1.66
N ALA A 390 17.95 5.05 -2.82
CA ALA A 390 18.82 4.75 -3.95
C ALA A 390 20.24 5.32 -3.72
N ASN A 391 21.24 4.45 -3.56
CA ASN A 391 22.64 4.80 -3.32
C ASN A 391 23.41 4.82 -4.65
N LYS A 392 23.50 5.99 -5.32
CA LYS A 392 24.11 6.10 -6.66
C LYS A 392 25.56 5.62 -6.68
N GLY A 393 26.33 6.00 -5.66
CA GLY A 393 27.77 5.74 -5.58
C GLY A 393 28.16 4.31 -5.19
N SER A 394 27.21 3.52 -4.65
CA SER A 394 27.45 2.11 -4.28
C SER A 394 26.57 1.11 -5.02
N ASN A 395 25.86 1.54 -6.08
CA ASN A 395 24.99 0.70 -6.92
C ASN A 395 24.03 -0.18 -6.10
N SER A 396 23.38 0.41 -5.08
CA SER A 396 22.60 -0.34 -4.09
C SER A 396 21.40 0.45 -3.56
N ILE A 397 20.51 -0.24 -2.84
CA ILE A 397 19.30 0.31 -2.21
C ILE A 397 19.42 0.09 -0.69
N SER A 398 19.49 1.16 0.10
CA SER A 398 19.33 1.06 1.56
C SER A 398 17.85 0.91 1.87
N ALA A 399 17.47 -0.11 2.62
CA ALA A 399 16.11 -0.31 3.12
C ALA A 399 16.06 -0.25 4.66
N TYR A 400 15.00 0.37 5.19
CA TYR A 400 14.72 0.49 6.62
C TYR A 400 13.27 0.14 6.91
N VAL A 401 13.01 -0.43 8.08
CA VAL A 401 11.69 -0.51 8.70
C VAL A 401 11.41 0.84 9.38
N LEU A 402 10.23 1.41 9.10
CA LEU A 402 9.68 2.61 9.72
C LEU A 402 8.97 2.21 11.02
N GLY A 403 9.58 2.57 12.15
CA GLY A 403 9.09 2.31 13.49
C GLY A 403 8.23 3.44 14.06
N VAL A 404 7.70 3.20 15.25
CA VAL A 404 6.94 4.19 16.02
C VAL A 404 7.78 5.47 16.22
N GLY A 405 7.16 6.63 16.05
CA GLY A 405 7.85 7.92 16.17
C GLY A 405 8.83 8.24 15.03
N GLY A 406 8.68 7.61 13.85
CA GLY A 406 9.54 7.87 12.69
C GLY A 406 10.93 7.21 12.76
N THR A 407 11.18 6.37 13.78
CA THR A 407 12.49 5.77 14.01
C THR A 407 12.81 4.71 12.96
N LEU A 408 13.95 4.82 12.28
CA LEU A 408 14.32 3.89 11.20
C LEU A 408 15.28 2.80 11.71
N THR A 409 14.94 1.54 11.42
CA THR A 409 15.79 0.36 11.72
C THR A 409 16.18 -0.33 10.42
N GLY A 410 17.47 -0.63 10.21
CA GLY A 410 17.93 -1.26 8.97
C GLY A 410 17.31 -2.63 8.71
N VAL A 411 16.84 -2.88 7.48
CA VAL A 411 16.28 -4.17 7.05
C VAL A 411 17.40 -5.22 6.96
N ALA A 412 17.12 -6.46 7.37
CA ALA A 412 18.07 -7.57 7.22
C ALA A 412 18.40 -7.84 5.74
N GLY A 413 19.69 -7.82 5.39
CA GLY A 413 20.17 -7.91 4.00
C GLY A 413 20.33 -6.56 3.28
N SER A 414 19.94 -5.45 3.91
CA SER A 414 20.23 -4.09 3.44
C SER A 414 21.74 -3.79 3.54
N PRO A 415 22.36 -3.07 2.56
CA PRO A 415 21.75 -2.57 1.34
C PRO A 415 21.70 -3.64 0.23
N PHE A 416 20.58 -3.68 -0.50
CA PHE A 416 20.35 -4.60 -1.61
C PHE A 416 21.04 -4.12 -2.90
N ALA A 417 21.51 -5.04 -3.75
CA ALA A 417 22.15 -4.68 -5.02
C ALA A 417 21.15 -4.07 -6.04
N ALA A 418 21.57 -3.03 -6.77
CA ALA A 418 20.78 -2.36 -7.80
C ALA A 418 21.44 -2.48 -9.19
N GLY A 419 20.93 -1.73 -10.18
CA GLY A 419 21.65 -1.49 -11.43
C GLY A 419 22.80 -0.49 -11.26
N SER A 420 23.44 -0.12 -12.37
CA SER A 420 24.54 0.87 -12.36
C SER A 420 24.01 2.30 -12.26
N GLU A 421 24.47 3.02 -11.24
CA GLU A 421 24.03 4.36 -10.84
C GLU A 421 22.51 4.49 -10.64
N PRO A 422 21.93 3.88 -9.59
CA PRO A 422 20.53 4.09 -9.23
C PRO A 422 20.35 5.55 -8.77
N VAL A 423 19.54 6.32 -9.51
CA VAL A 423 19.34 7.76 -9.24
C VAL A 423 17.97 8.06 -8.64
N ALA A 424 16.94 7.28 -8.95
CA ALA A 424 15.59 7.51 -8.48
C ALA A 424 14.91 6.19 -8.09
N VAL A 425 14.18 6.21 -6.98
CA VAL A 425 13.41 5.08 -6.44
C VAL A 425 11.96 5.51 -6.19
N ALA A 426 11.01 4.64 -6.54
CA ALA A 426 9.59 4.80 -6.22
C ALA A 426 9.01 3.47 -5.73
N VAL A 427 8.08 3.54 -4.77
CA VAL A 427 7.33 2.39 -4.25
C VAL A 427 5.99 2.30 -4.98
N ASP A 428 5.58 1.09 -5.35
CA ASP A 428 4.27 0.81 -5.94
C ASP A 428 3.12 1.07 -4.94
N PRO A 429 2.00 1.72 -5.34
CA PRO A 429 0.87 2.06 -4.46
C PRO A 429 0.21 0.91 -3.68
N THR A 430 0.57 -0.37 -3.91
CA THR A 430 0.10 -1.53 -3.13
C THR A 430 1.15 -2.13 -2.19
N ASP A 431 2.29 -1.46 -1.99
CA ASP A 431 3.46 -1.93 -1.23
C ASP A 431 4.03 -3.28 -1.70
N ARG A 432 3.78 -3.65 -2.96
CA ARG A 432 4.23 -4.94 -3.51
C ARG A 432 5.57 -4.87 -4.23
N PHE A 433 5.92 -3.70 -4.78
CA PHE A 433 7.09 -3.54 -5.65
C PHE A 433 7.84 -2.23 -5.39
N VAL A 434 9.15 -2.24 -5.65
CA VAL A 434 9.99 -1.04 -5.75
C VAL A 434 10.55 -0.95 -7.17
N CYS A 435 10.38 0.21 -7.81
CA CYS A 435 10.97 0.51 -9.12
C CYS A 435 12.15 1.48 -8.96
N VAL A 436 13.27 1.21 -9.63
CA VAL A 436 14.51 1.98 -9.53
C VAL A 436 15.05 2.31 -10.91
N ALA A 437 15.22 3.61 -11.20
CA ALA A 437 15.83 4.09 -12.44
C ALA A 437 17.36 4.12 -12.31
N ASN A 438 18.05 3.40 -13.21
CA ASN A 438 19.50 3.24 -13.23
C ASN A 438 20.11 4.07 -14.37
N ALA A 439 20.73 5.20 -14.04
CA ALA A 439 21.16 6.21 -15.01
C ALA A 439 22.20 5.68 -16.00
N SER A 440 23.31 5.12 -15.49
CA SER A 440 24.39 4.58 -16.31
C SER A 440 24.06 3.23 -16.96
N ALA A 441 23.02 2.53 -16.48
CA ALA A 441 22.58 1.26 -17.07
C ALA A 441 21.45 1.39 -18.10
N GLY A 442 20.86 2.58 -18.27
CA GLY A 442 19.82 2.84 -19.28
C GLY A 442 18.52 2.04 -19.08
N ASN A 443 18.18 1.70 -17.83
CA ASN A 443 17.09 0.76 -17.53
C ASN A 443 16.42 1.00 -16.17
N VAL A 444 15.30 0.31 -15.96
CA VAL A 444 14.53 0.27 -14.71
C VAL A 444 14.65 -1.12 -14.08
N SER A 445 15.20 -1.20 -12.87
CA SER A 445 15.11 -2.40 -12.03
C SER A 445 13.77 -2.40 -11.27
N VAL A 446 13.20 -3.58 -11.07
CA VAL A 446 11.98 -3.80 -10.28
C VAL A 446 12.25 -4.91 -9.28
N PHE A 447 11.87 -4.68 -8.03
CA PHE A 447 12.04 -5.60 -6.92
C PHE A 447 10.68 -5.89 -6.29
N ALA A 448 10.42 -7.15 -5.94
CA ALA A 448 9.30 -7.49 -5.07
C ALA A 448 9.67 -7.20 -3.61
N ILE A 449 8.73 -6.61 -2.88
CA ILE A 449 8.82 -6.31 -1.44
C ILE A 449 8.34 -7.52 -0.64
N ASN A 450 9.15 -7.99 0.30
CA ASN A 450 8.65 -8.82 1.40
C ASN A 450 7.89 -7.93 2.39
N THR A 451 6.56 -7.90 2.28
CA THR A 451 5.68 -6.98 3.04
C THR A 451 5.70 -7.17 4.56
N ALA A 452 6.34 -8.24 5.07
CA ALA A 452 6.55 -8.47 6.50
C ALA A 452 7.93 -8.01 7.01
N THR A 453 8.89 -7.72 6.14
CA THR A 453 10.29 -7.42 6.53
C THR A 453 10.95 -6.25 5.80
N GLY A 454 10.39 -5.76 4.69
CA GLY A 454 10.98 -4.73 3.85
C GLY A 454 12.13 -5.22 2.97
N ALA A 455 12.41 -6.54 2.97
CA ALA A 455 13.49 -7.11 2.18
C ALA A 455 13.13 -7.13 0.68
N LEU A 456 14.09 -6.76 -0.17
CA LEU A 456 13.91 -6.68 -1.62
C LEU A 456 14.44 -7.94 -2.32
N SER A 457 13.70 -8.40 -3.33
CA SER A 457 14.15 -9.47 -4.24
C SER A 457 13.92 -9.05 -5.69
N ALA A 458 14.92 -9.23 -6.56
CA ALA A 458 14.82 -8.79 -7.96
C ALA A 458 13.75 -9.59 -8.72
N LEU A 459 12.92 -8.89 -9.50
CA LEU A 459 11.81 -9.51 -10.21
C LEU A 459 12.27 -10.25 -11.48
N SER A 460 11.68 -11.42 -11.75
CA SER A 460 11.91 -12.17 -12.99
C SER A 460 11.51 -11.34 -14.22
N GLY A 461 12.43 -11.16 -15.16
CA GLY A 461 12.25 -10.31 -16.34
C GLY A 461 12.71 -8.86 -16.16
N SER A 462 13.16 -8.47 -14.97
CA SER A 462 13.86 -7.21 -14.71
C SER A 462 15.36 -7.34 -15.05
N PRO A 463 16.06 -6.28 -15.49
CA PRO A 463 15.61 -4.90 -15.70
C PRO A 463 14.96 -4.65 -17.07
N TYR A 464 14.13 -3.60 -17.12
CA TYR A 464 13.40 -3.17 -18.32
C TYR A 464 14.12 -1.99 -18.99
N ALA A 465 14.36 -2.07 -20.30
CA ALA A 465 15.08 -1.02 -21.03
C ALA A 465 14.32 0.32 -21.02
N ALA A 466 15.06 1.41 -20.83
CA ALA A 466 14.57 2.79 -20.83
C ALA A 466 15.29 3.62 -21.91
N GLY A 467 15.22 4.95 -21.83
CA GLY A 467 16.01 5.84 -22.67
C GLY A 467 17.45 6.02 -22.16
N SER A 468 18.15 7.00 -22.72
CA SER A 468 19.52 7.33 -22.32
C SER A 468 19.52 8.19 -21.05
N GLN A 469 20.31 7.80 -20.06
CA GLN A 469 20.40 8.42 -18.73
C GLN A 469 19.03 8.65 -18.06
N PRO A 470 18.32 7.58 -17.64
CA PRO A 470 17.19 7.70 -16.73
C PRO A 470 17.53 8.60 -15.53
N SER A 471 16.67 9.58 -15.22
CA SER A 471 16.94 10.66 -14.26
C SER A 471 15.98 10.67 -13.07
N ALA A 472 14.68 10.46 -13.32
CA ALA A 472 13.65 10.34 -12.29
C ALA A 472 12.59 9.30 -12.68
N ILE A 473 11.84 8.82 -11.70
CA ILE A 473 10.77 7.83 -11.85
C ILE A 473 9.57 8.24 -10.99
N ALA A 474 8.36 8.07 -11.52
CA ALA A 474 7.11 8.20 -10.80
C ALA A 474 6.15 7.07 -11.21
N ILE A 475 5.18 6.76 -10.34
CA ILE A 475 4.16 5.73 -10.54
C ILE A 475 2.78 6.37 -10.35
N SER A 476 1.79 5.99 -11.16
CA SER A 476 0.40 6.42 -10.95
C SER A 476 -0.37 5.48 -10.02
N ASP A 477 -1.32 6.04 -9.28
CA ASP A 477 -2.32 5.29 -8.50
C ASP A 477 -3.39 4.60 -9.38
#